data_AF-A0A2G9UK76-F1
#
_entry.id   AF-A0A2G9UK76-F1
#
_cell.length_a   1.000
_cell.length_b   1.000
_cell.length_c   1.000
_cell.angle_alpha   90.00
_cell.angle_beta   90.00
_cell.angle_gamma   90.00
#
_symmetry.space_group_name_H-M   'P 1'
#
loop_
_entity.id
_entity.type
_entity.pdbx_description
1 polymer ?
#
loop_
_entity_poly.entity_id
_entity_poly.type
_entity_poly.pdbx_seq_one_letter_code
_entity_poly.pdbx_strand_id
1 'polypeptide(L)'
;MIISIAQTQERLEEMMKELLKRCPAKTSQGSIDYTYVSETDVARLRELKGQNLNAFALALEKMVYQDDPAELEIAVDKRIRSLDRLVFIQQCVFKYYDVPENVQKDVWALVKDSLNSRVRRLRKALRDEKSVSILRPCHKEELPDQLILFE
;
A
#
# COMPACT_ATOMS: atom_id res chain seq x y z
N MET A 1 46.08 4.84 19.66
CA MET A 1 45.54 3.50 19.35
C MET A 1 44.35 3.68 18.42
N ILE A 2 44.52 3.43 17.12
CA ILE A 2 43.43 3.53 16.14
C ILE A 2 42.74 2.16 16.15
N ILE A 3 41.52 2.11 16.70
CA ILE A 3 40.71 0.89 16.63
C ILE A 3 40.36 0.68 15.15
N SER A 4 40.67 -0.51 14.62
CA SER A 4 40.44 -0.82 13.21
C SER A 4 38.93 -0.84 12.93
N ILE A 5 38.50 -0.28 11.80
CA ILE A 5 37.09 -0.27 11.38
C ILE A 5 36.50 -1.70 11.39
N ALA A 6 37.31 -2.70 11.03
CA ALA A 6 36.91 -4.11 11.08
C ALA A 6 36.54 -4.58 12.50
N GLN A 7 37.28 -4.16 13.53
CA GLN A 7 36.99 -4.50 14.92
C GLN A 7 35.72 -3.82 15.44
N THR A 8 35.42 -2.62 14.94
CA THR A 8 34.16 -1.93 15.27
C THR A 8 32.95 -2.60 14.63
N GLN A 9 33.11 -3.15 13.41
CA GLN A 9 32.05 -3.87 12.71
C GLN A 9 31.72 -5.20 13.41
N GLU A 10 32.74 -5.98 13.76
CA GLU A 10 32.56 -7.25 14.47
C GLU A 10 31.84 -7.04 15.82
N ARG A 11 32.24 -6.01 16.58
CA ARG A 11 31.59 -5.67 17.84
C ARG A 11 30.14 -5.22 17.69
N LEU A 12 29.82 -4.50 16.60
CA LEU A 12 28.45 -4.09 16.27
C LEU A 12 27.59 -5.30 15.89
N GLU A 13 28.13 -6.25 15.12
CA GLU A 13 27.45 -7.48 14.76
C GLU A 13 27.17 -8.37 15.97
N GLU A 14 28.11 -8.48 16.91
CA GLU A 14 27.93 -9.19 18.17
C GLU A 14 26.87 -8.54 19.04
N MET A 15 26.91 -7.20 19.19
CA MET A 15 25.86 -6.46 19.90
C MET A 15 24.49 -6.67 19.26
N MET A 16 24.41 -6.65 17.93
CA MET A 16 23.14 -6.83 17.22
C MET A 16 22.60 -8.26 17.41
N LYS A 17 23.46 -9.28 17.36
CA LYS A 17 23.07 -10.67 17.67
C LYS A 17 22.60 -10.83 19.12
N GLU A 18 23.27 -10.19 20.07
CA GLU A 18 22.88 -10.23 21.48
C GLU A 18 21.57 -9.49 21.74
N LEU A 19 21.32 -8.37 21.05
CA LEU A 19 20.02 -7.66 21.08
C LEU A 19 18.90 -8.51 20.48
N LEU A 20 19.14 -9.20 19.36
CA LEU A 20 18.19 -10.14 18.76
C LEU A 20 17.94 -11.38 19.64
N LYS A 21 18.90 -11.76 20.48
CA LYS A 21 18.74 -12.87 21.44
C LYS A 21 17.92 -12.47 22.66
N ARG A 22 18.07 -11.23 23.15
CA ARG A 22 17.38 -10.71 24.34
C ARG A 22 15.99 -10.15 24.05
N CYS A 23 15.77 -9.67 22.83
CA CYS A 23 14.44 -9.36 22.33
C CYS A 23 13.93 -10.61 21.61
N PRO A 24 12.99 -11.39 22.17
CA PRO A 24 12.31 -12.40 21.36
C PRO A 24 11.80 -11.68 20.12
N ALA A 25 12.17 -12.18 18.93
CA ALA A 25 11.58 -11.72 17.69
C ALA A 25 10.08 -11.66 17.96
N LYS A 26 9.48 -10.47 17.82
CA LYS A 26 8.03 -10.34 17.98
C LYS A 26 7.44 -11.28 16.95
N THR A 27 7.05 -12.48 17.37
CA THR A 27 6.12 -13.32 16.63
C THR A 27 5.00 -12.36 16.31
N SER A 28 4.84 -12.03 15.03
CA SER A 28 3.97 -10.94 14.58
C SER A 28 2.48 -11.34 14.68
N GLN A 29 2.15 -12.21 15.63
CA GLN A 29 0.81 -12.60 16.03
C GLN A 29 0.27 -11.80 17.24
N GLY A 30 1.04 -10.86 17.79
CA GLY A 30 0.63 -10.07 18.95
C GLY A 30 -0.07 -8.77 18.59
N SER A 31 -1.36 -8.84 18.24
CA SER A 31 -2.29 -7.71 18.02
C SER A 31 -2.03 -6.83 16.78
N ILE A 32 -2.89 -6.97 15.77
CA ILE A 32 -2.98 -6.01 14.67
C ILE A 32 -3.46 -4.68 15.24
N ASP A 33 -2.78 -3.59 14.87
CA ASP A 33 -3.22 -2.24 15.21
C ASP A 33 -4.28 -1.77 14.20
N TYR A 34 -5.55 -1.78 14.62
CA TYR A 34 -6.71 -1.39 13.80
C TYR A 34 -6.94 0.12 13.74
N THR A 35 -5.90 0.94 13.96
CA THR A 35 -6.00 2.42 13.88
C THR A 35 -6.45 2.91 12.49
N TYR A 36 -6.11 2.20 11.41
CA TYR A 36 -6.46 2.61 10.04
C TYR A 36 -7.86 2.17 9.59
N VAL A 37 -8.21 0.91 9.89
CA VAL A 37 -9.47 0.30 9.48
C VAL A 37 -9.94 -0.60 10.62
N SER A 38 -11.22 -0.54 10.95
CA SER A 38 -11.80 -1.34 12.03
C SER A 38 -11.73 -2.84 11.74
N GLU A 39 -11.59 -3.66 12.78
CA GLU A 39 -11.56 -5.14 12.63
C GLU A 39 -12.82 -5.67 11.94
N THR A 40 -13.98 -5.07 12.24
CA THR A 40 -15.27 -5.41 11.64
C THR A 40 -15.31 -5.16 10.14
N ASP A 41 -14.72 -4.05 9.68
CA ASP A 41 -14.68 -3.73 8.27
C ASP A 41 -13.72 -4.66 7.51
N VAL A 42 -12.59 -5.00 8.12
CA VAL A 42 -11.64 -5.95 7.52
C VAL A 42 -12.26 -7.36 7.42
N ALA A 43 -13.00 -7.80 8.45
CA ALA A 43 -13.71 -9.07 8.43
C ALA A 43 -14.79 -9.10 7.33
N ARG A 44 -15.61 -8.05 7.24
CA ARG A 44 -16.61 -7.88 6.17
C ARG A 44 -15.97 -7.86 4.78
N LEU A 45 -14.82 -7.23 4.66
CA LEU A 45 -14.08 -7.16 3.40
C LEU A 45 -13.59 -8.55 2.98
N ARG A 46 -13.13 -9.37 3.92
CA ARG A 46 -12.74 -10.76 3.68
C ARG A 46 -13.92 -11.59 3.18
N GLU A 47 -15.09 -11.47 3.81
CA GLU A 47 -16.30 -12.16 3.35
C GLU A 47 -16.68 -11.78 1.92
N LEU A 48 -16.59 -10.49 1.58
CA LEU A 48 -16.93 -9.99 0.24
C LEU A 48 -15.95 -10.46 -0.84
N LYS A 49 -14.65 -10.55 -0.53
CA LYS A 49 -13.61 -10.93 -1.50
C LYS A 49 -13.33 -12.43 -1.54
N GLY A 50 -13.81 -13.17 -0.55
CA GLY A 50 -13.65 -14.62 -0.44
C GLY A 50 -12.19 -15.04 -0.34
N GLN A 51 -11.84 -16.14 -1.02
CA GLN A 51 -10.49 -16.73 -0.96
C GLN A 51 -9.42 -15.98 -1.78
N ASN A 52 -9.79 -14.91 -2.49
CA ASN A 52 -8.84 -14.15 -3.30
C ASN A 52 -8.04 -13.14 -2.47
N LEU A 53 -6.92 -13.59 -1.91
CA LEU A 53 -5.97 -12.77 -1.13
C LEU A 53 -5.54 -11.47 -1.85
N ASN A 54 -5.27 -11.53 -3.16
CA ASN A 54 -4.88 -10.36 -3.94
C ASN A 54 -6.02 -9.34 -4.05
N ALA A 55 -7.25 -9.81 -4.26
CA ALA A 55 -8.43 -8.95 -4.38
C ALA A 55 -8.78 -8.30 -3.03
N PHE A 56 -8.59 -9.04 -1.93
CA PHE A 56 -8.69 -8.52 -0.58
C PHE A 56 -7.64 -7.45 -0.30
N ALA A 57 -6.35 -7.72 -0.57
CA ALA A 57 -5.28 -6.75 -0.33
C ALA A 57 -5.49 -5.45 -1.14
N LEU A 58 -5.92 -5.55 -2.40
CA LEU A 58 -6.23 -4.39 -3.24
C LEU A 58 -7.40 -3.56 -2.71
N ALA A 59 -8.41 -4.21 -2.13
CA ALA A 59 -9.56 -3.52 -1.57
C ALA A 59 -9.23 -2.90 -0.20
N LEU A 60 -8.43 -3.59 0.61
CA LEU A 60 -7.96 -3.10 1.89
C LEU A 60 -7.03 -1.90 1.70
N GLU A 61 -6.12 -1.94 0.73
CA GLU A 61 -5.26 -0.80 0.38
C GLU A 61 -6.09 0.45 0.05
N LYS A 62 -7.21 0.31 -0.67
CA LYS A 62 -8.09 1.44 -0.95
C LYS A 62 -8.72 2.02 0.30
N MET A 63 -9.04 1.20 1.31
CA MET A 63 -9.60 1.68 2.58
C MET A 63 -8.54 2.35 3.45
N VAL A 64 -7.36 1.75 3.55
CA VAL A 64 -6.25 2.26 4.36
C VAL A 64 -5.70 3.59 3.85
N TYR A 65 -5.77 3.84 2.54
CA TYR A 65 -5.26 5.05 1.90
C TYR A 65 -6.37 6.02 1.43
N GLN A 66 -7.58 5.96 2.02
CA GLN A 66 -8.64 6.91 1.66
C GLN A 66 -8.24 8.36 1.89
N ASP A 67 -7.50 8.63 2.96
CA ASP A 67 -7.06 9.97 3.33
C ASP A 67 -5.89 10.49 2.48
N ASP A 68 -5.14 9.59 1.85
CA ASP A 68 -3.96 9.95 1.06
C ASP A 68 -3.87 9.13 -0.25
N PRO A 69 -4.62 9.56 -1.29
CA PRO A 69 -4.61 8.89 -2.57
C PRO A 69 -3.29 9.04 -3.33
N ALA A 70 -2.45 10.02 -2.99
CA ALA A 70 -1.18 10.26 -3.70
C ALA A 70 -0.18 9.11 -3.47
N GLU A 71 -0.18 8.52 -2.28
CA GLU A 71 0.66 7.36 -1.95
C GLU A 71 0.30 6.11 -2.79
N LEU A 72 -0.96 5.97 -3.24
CA LEU A 72 -1.38 4.87 -4.11
C LEU A 72 -0.76 4.91 -5.51
N GLU A 73 -0.18 6.05 -5.92
CA GLU A 73 0.59 6.17 -7.16
C GLU A 73 2.03 5.72 -7.01
N ILE A 74 2.55 5.58 -5.79
CA ILE A 74 3.92 5.17 -5.50
C ILE A 74 3.98 3.63 -5.47
N ALA A 75 5.06 3.06 -6.00
CA ALA A 75 5.31 1.62 -5.93
C ALA A 75 5.51 1.20 -4.47
N VAL A 76 5.01 0.02 -4.10
CA VAL A 76 4.97 -0.44 -2.69
C VAL A 76 6.33 -0.35 -2.02
N ASP A 77 7.39 -0.83 -2.66
CA ASP A 77 8.74 -0.83 -2.08
C ASP A 77 9.36 0.58 -1.94
N LYS A 78 8.74 1.62 -2.51
CA LYS A 78 9.19 3.02 -2.41
C LYS A 78 8.39 3.84 -1.38
N ARG A 79 7.36 3.26 -0.75
CA ARG A 79 6.51 3.95 0.24
C ARG A 79 7.14 3.94 1.62
N ILE A 80 8.20 4.74 1.78
CA ILE A 80 8.92 4.83 3.06
C ILE A 80 8.07 5.54 4.12
N ARG A 81 7.26 6.52 3.72
CA ARG A 81 6.43 7.33 4.63
C ARG A 81 5.20 6.61 5.17
N SER A 82 4.68 5.63 4.42
CA SER A 82 3.47 4.88 4.75
C SER A 82 3.76 3.39 4.96
N LEU A 83 4.95 3.07 5.48
CA LEU A 83 5.38 1.70 5.71
C LEU A 83 4.52 1.00 6.78
N ASP A 84 4.10 1.74 7.80
CA ASP A 84 3.15 1.34 8.83
C ASP A 84 1.82 0.82 8.24
N ARG A 85 1.24 1.56 7.27
CA ARG A 85 0.04 1.15 6.53
C ARG A 85 0.26 -0.12 5.73
N LEU A 86 1.45 -0.29 5.12
CA LEU A 86 1.80 -1.52 4.40
C LEU A 86 1.95 -2.71 5.35
N VAL A 87 2.57 -2.53 6.51
CA VAL A 87 2.70 -3.55 7.54
C VAL A 87 1.33 -3.96 8.06
N PHE A 88 0.42 -3.00 8.26
CA PHE A 88 -0.98 -3.29 8.61
C PHE A 88 -1.66 -4.19 7.56
N ILE A 89 -1.58 -3.84 6.27
CA ILE A 89 -2.15 -4.66 5.19
C ILE A 89 -1.54 -6.06 5.19
N GLN A 90 -0.22 -6.17 5.36
CA GLN A 90 0.49 -7.45 5.43
C GLN A 90 -0.02 -8.32 6.58
N GLN A 91 -0.13 -7.74 7.78
CA GLN A 91 -0.63 -8.44 8.97
C GLN A 91 -2.08 -8.90 8.78
N CYS A 92 -2.94 -8.06 8.19
CA CYS A 92 -4.31 -8.46 7.86
C CYS A 92 -4.34 -9.63 6.88
N VAL A 93 -3.54 -9.61 5.81
CA VAL A 93 -3.49 -10.75 4.88
C VAL A 93 -3.09 -12.03 5.61
N PHE A 94 -2.06 -11.97 6.47
CA PHE A 94 -1.60 -13.17 7.18
C PHE A 94 -2.62 -13.68 8.20
N LYS A 95 -3.27 -12.81 8.97
CA LYS A 95 -4.28 -13.18 9.98
C LYS A 95 -5.56 -13.73 9.34
N TYR A 96 -6.10 -13.08 8.31
CA TYR A 96 -7.40 -13.47 7.76
C TYR A 96 -7.32 -14.62 6.74
N TYR A 97 -6.14 -14.96 6.24
CA TYR A 97 -5.95 -16.12 5.35
C TYR A 97 -5.13 -17.24 6.01
N ASP A 98 -4.92 -17.16 7.32
CA ASP A 98 -4.20 -18.16 8.12
C ASP A 98 -2.87 -18.59 7.49
N VAL A 99 -2.09 -17.61 7.01
CA VAL A 99 -0.89 -17.86 6.20
C VAL A 99 0.25 -18.37 7.09
N PRO A 100 0.77 -19.60 6.86
CA PRO A 100 1.86 -20.16 7.65
C PRO A 100 3.15 -19.35 7.51
N GLU A 101 3.91 -19.19 8.60
CA GLU A 101 5.11 -18.35 8.65
C GLU A 101 6.16 -18.71 7.58
N ASN A 102 6.30 -20.01 7.27
CA ASN A 102 7.26 -20.49 6.27
C ASN A 102 6.92 -20.06 4.83
N VAL A 103 5.67 -19.67 4.54
CA VAL A 103 5.23 -19.22 3.20
C VAL A 103 4.83 -17.74 3.17
N GLN A 104 4.84 -17.05 4.31
CA GLN A 104 4.45 -15.63 4.42
C GLN A 104 5.24 -14.73 3.46
N LYS A 105 6.55 -14.98 3.31
CA LYS A 105 7.40 -14.21 2.40
C LYS A 105 6.94 -14.31 0.94
N ASP A 106 6.62 -15.51 0.49
CA ASP A 106 6.22 -15.78 -0.90
C ASP A 106 4.80 -15.26 -1.16
N VAL A 107 3.88 -15.48 -0.21
CA VAL A 107 2.53 -14.92 -0.28
C VAL A 107 2.57 -13.40 -0.32
N TRP A 108 3.42 -12.77 0.50
CA TRP A 108 3.58 -11.32 0.48
C TRP A 108 4.18 -10.82 -0.84
N ALA A 109 5.13 -11.54 -1.44
CA ALA A 109 5.66 -11.18 -2.75
C ALA A 109 4.54 -11.15 -3.82
N LEU A 110 3.67 -12.16 -3.85
CA LEU A 110 2.51 -12.21 -4.75
C LEU A 110 1.55 -11.04 -4.53
N VAL A 111 1.25 -10.73 -3.26
CA VAL A 111 0.42 -9.57 -2.91
C VAL A 111 1.07 -8.27 -3.39
N LYS A 112 2.36 -8.05 -3.11
CA LYS A 112 3.08 -6.87 -3.57
C LYS A 112 3.06 -6.73 -5.09
N ASP A 113 3.19 -7.82 -5.84
CA ASP A 113 3.09 -7.80 -7.29
C ASP A 113 1.71 -7.38 -7.78
N SER A 114 0.65 -7.79 -7.09
CA SER A 114 -0.72 -7.36 -7.39
C SER A 114 -0.92 -5.85 -7.11
N LEU A 115 -0.39 -5.35 -5.99
CA LEU A 115 -0.44 -3.93 -5.61
C LEU A 115 0.37 -3.07 -6.61
N ASN A 116 1.59 -3.49 -6.94
CA ASN A 116 2.43 -2.82 -7.94
C ASN A 116 1.81 -2.88 -9.35
N SER A 117 1.10 -3.97 -9.70
CA SER A 117 0.34 -4.05 -10.94
C SER A 117 -0.78 -3.01 -10.99
N ARG A 118 -1.50 -2.79 -9.88
CA ARG A 118 -2.49 -1.72 -9.78
C ARG A 118 -1.84 -0.36 -9.98
N VAL A 119 -0.71 -0.07 -9.34
CA VAL A 119 0.04 1.19 -9.52
C VAL A 119 0.39 1.42 -11.00
N ARG A 120 0.89 0.39 -11.68
CA ARG A 120 1.21 0.47 -13.12
C ARG A 120 -0.02 0.80 -13.96
N ARG A 121 -1.16 0.15 -13.70
CA ARG A 121 -2.43 0.40 -14.40
C ARG A 121 -2.94 1.82 -14.14
N LEU A 122 -2.87 2.29 -12.90
CA LEU A 122 -3.28 3.63 -12.51
C LEU A 122 -2.46 4.70 -13.25
N ARG A 123 -1.13 4.58 -13.23
CA ARG A 123 -0.24 5.50 -13.95
C ARG A 123 -0.46 5.48 -15.46
N LYS A 124 -0.83 4.32 -16.03
CA LYS A 124 -1.20 4.22 -17.45
C LYS A 124 -2.49 4.99 -17.72
N ALA A 125 -3.54 4.75 -16.93
CA ALA A 125 -4.81 5.45 -17.07
C ALA A 125 -4.65 6.98 -16.97
N LEU A 126 -3.86 7.47 -16.01
CA LEU A 126 -3.57 8.91 -15.87
C LEU A 126 -2.84 9.51 -17.08
N ARG A 127 -2.00 8.74 -17.76
CA ARG A 127 -1.35 9.19 -19.00
C ARG A 127 -2.32 9.21 -20.17
N ASP A 128 -3.16 8.19 -20.28
CA ASP A 128 -4.15 8.07 -21.34
C ASP A 128 -5.24 9.16 -21.20
N GLU A 129 -5.62 9.52 -19.99
CA GLU A 129 -6.53 10.64 -19.73
C GLU A 129 -5.91 11.98 -20.12
N LYS A 130 -4.63 12.20 -19.78
CA LYS A 130 -3.89 13.40 -20.19
C LYS A 130 -3.79 13.51 -21.72
N SER A 131 -3.52 12.42 -22.44
CA SER A 131 -3.44 12.46 -23.91
C SER A 131 -4.79 12.74 -24.57
N VAL A 132 -5.90 12.23 -24.01
CA VAL A 132 -7.26 12.54 -24.49
C VAL A 132 -7.63 14.00 -24.24
N SER A 133 -7.22 14.57 -23.10
CA SER A 133 -7.48 15.99 -22.79
C SER A 133 -6.72 16.97 -23.71
N ILE A 134 -5.54 16.58 -24.21
CA ILE A 134 -4.76 17.37 -25.18
C ILE A 134 -5.37 17.29 -26.59
N LEU A 135 -6.02 16.18 -26.94
CA LEU A 135 -6.64 15.97 -28.25
C LEU A 135 -8.06 16.57 -28.39
N ARG A 136 -8.64 17.11 -27.32
CA ARG A 136 -9.84 17.97 -27.41
C ARG A 136 -9.46 19.42 -27.13
N PRO A 137 -9.17 20.24 -28.16
CA PRO A 137 -9.35 21.67 -28.02
C PRO A 137 -10.82 21.90 -27.65
N CYS A 138 -11.03 22.45 -26.47
CA CYS A 138 -12.33 22.94 -26.02
C CYS A 138 -12.76 24.02 -27.01
N HIS A 139 -13.65 23.69 -27.96
CA HIS A 139 -14.41 24.69 -28.67
C HIS A 139 -15.27 25.40 -27.62
N LYS A 140 -14.84 26.61 -27.23
CA LYS A 140 -15.73 27.57 -26.60
C LYS A 140 -16.78 27.94 -27.66
N GLU A 141 -17.92 27.28 -27.63
CA GLU A 141 -19.11 27.79 -28.30
C GLU A 141 -19.60 28.96 -27.46
N GLU A 142 -19.24 30.17 -27.91
CA GLU A 142 -19.83 31.42 -27.43
C GLU A 142 -21.33 31.38 -27.75
N LEU A 143 -22.17 31.36 -26.71
CA LEU A 143 -23.61 31.59 -26.85
C LEU A 143 -23.81 33.04 -27.33
N PRO A 144 -24.54 33.30 -28.43
CA PRO A 144 -24.99 34.65 -28.72
C PRO A 144 -26.16 35.02 -27.80
N ASP A 145 -25.99 36.14 -27.10
CA ASP A 145 -27.05 36.87 -26.40
C ASP A 145 -28.22 37.13 -27.34
N GLN A 146 -29.37 36.50 -27.09
CA GLN A 146 -30.66 36.97 -27.58
C GLN A 146 -31.68 36.94 -26.44
N LEU A 147 -31.63 38.01 -25.64
CA LEU A 147 -32.78 38.46 -24.85
C LEU A 147 -33.84 38.98 -25.83
N ILE A 148 -34.83 38.14 -26.12
CA ILE A 148 -36.07 38.55 -26.75
C ILE A 148 -36.93 39.21 -25.65
N LEU A 149 -36.96 40.55 -25.65
CA LEU A 149 -38.02 41.33 -25.01
C LEU A 149 -39.22 41.33 -25.98
N PHE A 150 -40.34 40.74 -25.59
CA PHE A 150 -41.64 41.03 -26.20
C PHE A 150 -42.39 42.01 -25.29
N GLU A 151 -42.69 43.18 -25.84
CA GLU A 151 -43.84 44.02 -25.44
C GLU A 151 -45.15 43.41 -25.93
#